data_AF-A0A6P5GXU6-F1
#
_entry.id   AF-A0A6P5GXU6-F1
#
_cell.length_a   1.000
_cell.length_b   1.000
_cell.length_c   1.000
_cell.angle_alpha   90.00
_cell.angle_beta   90.00
_cell.angle_gamma   90.00
#
_symmetry.space_group_name_H-M   'P 1'
#
loop_
_entity.id
_entity.type
_entity.pdbx_description
1 polymer ?
#
loop_
_entity_poly.entity_id
_entity_poly.type
_entity_poly.pdbx_seq_one_letter_code
_entity_poly.pdbx_strand_id
1 'polypeptide(L)'
;MLEAKEGMARQGEHRISFTDNAAGGSGERVGTGIVEKVTCPPIGPSVDERWIEELEQKFERAFVDSPRQSRPPDDKKQLIICKSSALDEEFSRPKVVTIGPFHRRDSKRIDKEKLFVMQFMSRLYNLDLAGCAQKMKNQAAEALKCYFFTDKPPCFDSTTGFAEILLLDSFFILLMLTCKETFRRAVLTHEPDSSREQENTQFRDDLLRFLDIIMQKDEIMLDLLILDNQIPFFAVEELYKGLKLEKPLHEYALEFFATIHPMPNRGRKGQDTPLQFLHLLDLLHWSRVPKDKYHAVHTSHNQLEYSIDLPRHTPTAMELRESATMFAEKTSGSSLDVTFRSGRLIPVVGVLNIPCLHIHDYSSRVFHSLIAFEMQCPSRGCCTMAFSAFMRSLLQSEEDVKLLRRRGVLANTSVTDGELVDFFKRLSKLTENQQMPIDLYNVYRRVLSHHNRRMSRFCGSIVLRYFPNPLVTLSVFAAIMLFVLNFLQTIYTVLSYYHS
;
A
#
# COMPACT_ATOMS: atom_id res chain seq x y z
N MET A 1 -11.89 11.39 -58.97
CA MET A 1 -10.44 11.19 -59.15
C MET A 1 -10.00 10.21 -58.07
N LEU A 2 -10.14 8.91 -58.36
CA LEU A 2 -9.05 8.01 -58.84
C LEU A 2 -8.06 7.73 -57.69
N GLU A 3 -8.25 6.65 -56.90
CA GLU A 3 -7.80 5.25 -57.15
C GLU A 3 -6.27 5.10 -57.01
N ALA A 4 -5.66 4.02 -56.48
CA ALA A 4 -6.07 2.80 -55.81
C ALA A 4 -4.78 2.05 -55.40
N LYS A 5 -4.83 1.18 -54.36
CA LYS A 5 -4.55 -0.27 -54.47
C LYS A 5 -4.44 -0.94 -53.08
N GLU A 6 -5.54 -1.57 -52.69
CA GLU A 6 -5.57 -2.76 -51.83
C GLU A 6 -5.65 -4.02 -52.71
N GLY A 7 -5.06 -5.11 -52.23
CA GLY A 7 -5.21 -6.49 -52.71
C GLY A 7 -4.48 -7.39 -51.69
N MET A 8 -5.15 -8.01 -50.71
CA MET A 8 -6.05 -9.18 -50.71
C MET A 8 -5.30 -10.52 -50.57
N ALA A 9 -5.89 -11.41 -49.74
CA ALA A 9 -5.68 -12.85 -49.52
C ALA A 9 -4.78 -13.24 -48.33
N ARG A 10 -5.13 -14.17 -47.41
CA ARG A 10 -6.26 -15.13 -47.29
C ARG A 10 -6.30 -15.65 -45.84
N GLN A 11 -7.51 -15.79 -45.27
CA GLN A 11 -7.80 -16.63 -44.10
C GLN A 11 -7.92 -18.10 -44.53
N GLY A 12 -7.40 -19.01 -43.70
CA GLY A 12 -7.60 -20.45 -43.80
C GLY A 12 -8.06 -21.00 -42.46
N GLU A 13 -9.36 -21.27 -42.35
CA GLU A 13 -9.96 -22.09 -41.30
C GLU A 13 -9.61 -23.56 -41.54
N HIS A 14 -9.14 -24.27 -40.50
CA HIS A 14 -9.16 -25.72 -40.48
C HIS A 14 -9.93 -26.21 -39.24
N ARG A 15 -11.20 -26.53 -39.50
CA ARG A 15 -12.07 -27.35 -38.66
C ARG A 15 -11.78 -28.82 -39.02
N ILE A 16 -11.37 -29.64 -38.06
CA ILE A 16 -11.43 -31.10 -38.21
C ILE A 16 -12.26 -31.66 -37.05
N SER A 17 -13.44 -32.12 -37.42
CA SER A 17 -14.37 -32.94 -36.66
C SER A 17 -13.82 -34.34 -36.45
N PHE A 18 -14.00 -34.92 -35.27
CA PHE A 18 -14.03 -36.37 -35.10
C PHE A 18 -15.36 -36.80 -34.50
N THR A 19 -15.90 -37.82 -35.14
CA THR A 19 -17.24 -38.40 -35.02
C THR A 19 -17.36 -39.33 -33.82
N ASP A 20 -18.47 -39.23 -33.10
CA ASP A 20 -19.00 -40.30 -32.26
C ASP A 20 -19.48 -41.46 -33.14
N ASN A 21 -19.07 -42.68 -32.82
CA ASN A 21 -19.78 -43.89 -33.21
C ASN A 21 -19.66 -44.92 -32.08
N ALA A 22 -20.82 -45.30 -31.54
CA ALA A 22 -21.01 -46.38 -30.59
C ALA A 22 -21.45 -47.67 -31.32
N ALA A 23 -21.41 -48.78 -30.56
CA ALA A 23 -21.77 -50.18 -30.86
C ALA A 23 -20.59 -51.06 -31.31
N GLY A 24 -20.30 -52.22 -30.72
CA GLY A 24 -20.91 -52.98 -29.64
C GLY A 24 -20.35 -54.42 -29.65
N GLY A 25 -20.32 -55.08 -28.48
CA GLY A 25 -20.46 -56.54 -28.38
C GLY A 25 -19.20 -57.41 -28.19
N SER A 26 -19.29 -58.27 -27.16
CA SER A 26 -18.46 -59.46 -26.84
C SER A 26 -17.02 -59.17 -26.39
N GLY A 27 -16.44 -59.82 -25.38
CA GLY A 27 -16.78 -60.97 -24.57
C GLY A 27 -15.48 -61.45 -23.93
N GLU A 28 -15.61 -62.14 -22.79
CA GLU A 28 -14.56 -62.91 -22.12
C GLU A 28 -13.58 -62.23 -21.15
N ARG A 29 -13.34 -63.03 -20.11
CA ARG A 29 -12.80 -62.73 -18.81
C ARG A 29 -11.61 -63.67 -18.63
N VAL A 30 -10.65 -63.24 -17.81
CA VAL A 30 -9.59 -64.02 -17.14
C VAL A 30 -8.27 -64.19 -17.91
N GLY A 31 -7.21 -63.69 -17.27
CA GLY A 31 -5.82 -63.98 -17.61
C GLY A 31 -4.87 -63.11 -16.80
N THR A 32 -4.70 -63.41 -15.51
CA THR A 32 -3.64 -62.82 -14.66
C THR A 32 -2.26 -63.25 -15.17
N GLY A 33 -1.61 -62.38 -15.95
CA GLY A 33 -0.24 -62.51 -16.41
C GLY A 33 0.69 -61.59 -15.63
N ILE A 34 1.74 -62.16 -15.09
CA ILE A 34 2.80 -61.55 -14.29
C ILE A 34 3.46 -60.38 -15.07
N VAL A 35 3.40 -59.17 -14.51
CA VAL A 35 4.23 -58.05 -14.99
C VAL A 35 5.51 -58.04 -14.16
N GLU A 36 6.63 -58.39 -14.79
CA GLU A 36 7.97 -58.12 -14.26
C GLU A 36 8.11 -56.62 -13.99
N LYS A 37 8.32 -56.28 -12.71
CA LYS A 37 8.77 -54.95 -12.30
C LYS A 37 10.18 -54.74 -12.84
N VAL A 38 10.30 -54.01 -13.95
CA VAL A 38 11.52 -53.28 -14.25
C VAL A 38 11.59 -52.10 -13.28
N THR A 39 12.22 -52.33 -12.12
CA THR A 39 12.62 -51.24 -11.22
C THR A 39 13.76 -50.47 -11.88
N CYS A 40 13.47 -49.25 -12.35
CA CYS A 40 14.51 -48.25 -12.55
C CYS A 40 15.22 -48.03 -11.20
N PRO A 41 16.56 -47.91 -11.16
CA PRO A 41 17.25 -47.52 -9.95
C PRO A 41 16.73 -46.14 -9.49
N PRO A 42 16.67 -45.88 -8.18
CA PRO A 42 16.24 -44.58 -7.69
C PRO A 42 17.11 -43.51 -8.32
N ILE A 43 16.46 -42.57 -9.02
CA ILE A 43 17.08 -41.33 -9.49
C ILE A 43 17.59 -40.65 -8.22
N GLY A 44 18.90 -40.72 -7.99
CA GLY A 44 19.56 -39.94 -6.95
C GLY A 44 19.29 -38.45 -7.16
N PRO A 45 19.38 -37.62 -6.11
CA PRO A 45 19.10 -36.19 -6.21
C PRO A 45 19.87 -35.60 -7.40
N SER A 46 19.14 -34.86 -8.25
CA SER A 46 19.72 -34.20 -9.41
C SER A 46 20.90 -33.32 -8.98
N VAL A 47 21.86 -33.08 -9.89
CA VAL A 47 23.04 -32.23 -9.64
C VAL A 47 22.65 -30.85 -9.06
N ASP A 48 21.41 -30.41 -9.29
CA ASP A 48 20.80 -29.18 -8.78
C ASP A 48 20.33 -29.19 -7.31
N GLU A 49 20.47 -30.29 -6.56
CA GLU A 49 20.16 -30.34 -5.12
C GLU A 49 21.41 -30.55 -4.24
N ARG A 50 22.53 -31.02 -4.81
CA ARG A 50 23.79 -31.21 -4.09
C ARG A 50 24.38 -29.91 -3.53
N TRP A 51 24.20 -28.80 -4.25
CA TRP A 51 24.68 -27.50 -3.79
C TRP A 51 23.80 -26.93 -2.66
N ILE A 52 22.50 -27.29 -2.60
CA ILE A 52 21.61 -26.91 -1.50
C ILE A 52 22.06 -27.61 -0.24
N GLU A 53 22.36 -28.91 -0.31
CA GLU A 53 22.96 -29.68 0.79
C GLU A 53 24.34 -29.12 1.18
N GLU A 54 25.17 -28.71 0.23
CA GLU A 54 26.44 -28.05 0.53
C GLU A 54 26.27 -26.66 1.16
N LEU A 55 25.25 -25.90 0.77
CA LEU A 55 24.90 -24.61 1.37
C LEU A 55 24.36 -24.82 2.78
N GLU A 56 23.44 -25.75 2.98
CA GLU A 56 22.95 -26.18 4.29
C GLU A 56 24.11 -26.66 5.17
N GLN A 57 25.06 -27.43 4.64
CA GLN A 57 26.26 -27.87 5.37
C GLN A 57 27.26 -26.73 5.64
N LYS A 58 27.39 -25.74 4.73
CA LYS A 58 28.23 -24.55 4.95
C LYS A 58 27.60 -23.62 5.96
N PHE A 59 26.28 -23.47 5.92
CA PHE A 59 25.47 -22.83 6.95
C PHE A 59 25.70 -23.54 8.27
N GLU A 60 25.44 -24.84 8.38
CA GLU A 60 25.55 -25.59 9.63
C GLU A 60 26.96 -25.50 10.24
N ARG A 61 28.01 -25.57 9.40
CA ARG A 61 29.41 -25.36 9.82
C ARG A 61 29.67 -23.94 10.35
N ALA A 62 29.17 -22.90 9.70
CA ALA A 62 29.24 -21.53 10.22
C ALA A 62 28.38 -21.33 11.49
N PHE A 63 27.36 -22.17 11.70
CA PHE A 63 26.45 -22.09 12.83
C PHE A 63 27.02 -22.73 14.12
N VAL A 64 27.81 -23.80 14.02
CA VAL A 64 28.37 -24.58 15.16
C VAL A 64 29.46 -23.84 15.96
N ASP A 65 30.28 -22.98 15.35
CA ASP A 65 31.53 -22.47 15.96
C ASP A 65 31.43 -21.21 16.86
N SER A 66 30.23 -20.75 17.23
CA SER A 66 30.11 -19.45 17.92
C SER A 66 29.56 -19.57 19.35
N PRO A 67 30.20 -18.95 20.37
CA PRO A 67 29.75 -19.02 21.76
C PRO A 67 28.38 -18.36 21.96
N ARG A 68 27.52 -19.02 22.74
CA ARG A 68 26.25 -18.45 23.21
C ARG A 68 26.52 -17.30 24.20
N GLN A 69 26.05 -16.10 23.91
CA GLN A 69 26.08 -14.98 24.85
C GLN A 69 24.70 -14.72 25.48
N SER A 70 24.74 -14.32 26.75
CA SER A 70 23.67 -14.27 27.74
C SER A 70 22.83 -12.97 27.73
N ARG A 71 21.55 -13.08 28.15
CA ARG A 71 20.56 -12.01 28.50
C ARG A 71 21.08 -11.05 29.58
N PRO A 72 20.68 -9.75 29.67
CA PRO A 72 19.30 -9.24 30.00
C PRO A 72 18.99 -7.80 29.47
N PRO A 73 18.08 -6.95 30.03
CA PRO A 73 16.71 -7.12 30.55
C PRO A 73 15.62 -6.41 29.69
N ASP A 74 14.35 -6.67 30.02
CA ASP A 74 13.12 -6.02 29.51
C ASP A 74 13.11 -4.49 29.70
N ASP A 75 12.72 -3.73 28.67
CA ASP A 75 11.68 -2.70 28.81
C ASP A 75 11.13 -2.16 27.47
N LYS A 76 9.83 -1.87 27.46
CA LYS A 76 8.95 -1.36 26.39
C LYS A 76 8.55 -2.35 25.29
N LYS A 77 7.30 -2.84 25.40
CA LYS A 77 6.52 -3.44 24.30
C LYS A 77 6.41 -2.46 23.12
N GLN A 78 7.36 -2.48 22.20
CA GLN A 78 7.12 -2.08 20.81
C GLN A 78 6.85 -3.37 20.04
N LEU A 79 5.58 -3.80 20.03
CA LEU A 79 5.15 -4.75 19.01
C LEU A 79 5.39 -4.09 17.65
N ILE A 80 6.24 -4.69 16.81
CA ILE A 80 6.57 -4.14 15.49
C ILE A 80 5.86 -4.93 14.39
N ILE A 81 5.75 -6.26 14.53
CA ILE A 81 5.11 -7.14 13.55
C ILE A 81 4.25 -8.17 14.30
N CYS A 82 2.95 -8.17 14.04
CA CYS A 82 2.02 -9.12 14.63
C CYS A 82 1.05 -9.64 13.58
N LYS A 83 0.75 -10.94 13.65
CA LYS A 83 -0.39 -11.52 12.91
C LYS A 83 -1.68 -10.90 13.45
N SER A 84 -2.35 -10.09 12.62
CA SER A 84 -3.56 -9.40 13.05
C SER A 84 -4.74 -10.36 12.97
N SER A 85 -5.32 -10.71 14.13
CA SER A 85 -6.60 -11.43 14.19
C SER A 85 -7.79 -10.56 13.80
N ALA A 86 -7.59 -9.24 13.71
CA ALA A 86 -8.61 -8.25 13.36
C ALA A 86 -8.73 -7.99 11.85
N LEU A 87 -7.83 -8.57 11.03
CA LEU A 87 -7.88 -8.46 9.58
C LEU A 87 -8.58 -9.70 9.01
N ASP A 88 -9.52 -9.50 8.09
CA ASP A 88 -10.06 -10.60 7.28
C ASP A 88 -8.90 -11.33 6.59
N GLU A 89 -8.93 -12.67 6.58
CA GLU A 89 -7.87 -13.50 5.98
C GLU A 89 -7.57 -13.11 4.53
N GLU A 90 -8.57 -12.58 3.81
CA GLU A 90 -8.45 -12.07 2.45
C GLU A 90 -7.39 -10.97 2.30
N PHE A 91 -7.27 -10.06 3.28
CA PHE A 91 -6.36 -8.92 3.19
C PHE A 91 -4.96 -9.21 3.76
N SER A 92 -4.84 -10.22 4.62
CA SER A 92 -3.58 -10.59 5.27
C SER A 92 -2.80 -11.67 4.53
N ARG A 93 -3.37 -12.32 3.50
CA ARG A 93 -2.70 -13.40 2.79
C ARG A 93 -1.82 -12.85 1.64
N PRO A 94 -0.50 -13.13 1.63
CA PRO A 94 0.34 -12.86 0.47
C PRO A 94 -0.07 -13.72 -0.72
N LYS A 95 0.01 -13.17 -1.93
CA LYS A 95 -0.42 -13.87 -3.16
C LYS A 95 0.74 -14.53 -3.89
N VAL A 96 1.88 -13.85 -3.97
CA VAL A 96 3.06 -14.23 -4.75
C VAL A 96 4.20 -14.60 -3.82
N VAL A 97 4.55 -13.73 -2.86
CA VAL A 97 5.75 -13.92 -2.02
C VAL A 97 5.44 -13.77 -0.54
N THR A 98 5.88 -14.76 0.23
CA THR A 98 5.87 -14.70 1.69
C THR A 98 7.16 -14.06 2.18
N ILE A 99 7.09 -13.19 3.16
CA ILE A 99 8.22 -12.50 3.78
C ILE A 99 8.05 -12.60 5.28
N GLY A 100 9.14 -12.95 5.93
CA GLY A 100 9.16 -13.22 7.34
C GLY A 100 8.48 -14.54 7.70
N PRO A 101 8.13 -14.70 8.98
CA PRO A 101 7.89 -16.01 9.56
C PRO A 101 6.42 -16.43 9.64
N PHE A 102 5.46 -15.50 9.56
CA PHE A 102 4.03 -15.78 9.84
C PHE A 102 3.31 -16.57 8.75
N HIS A 103 3.71 -16.38 7.49
CA HIS A 103 3.06 -17.00 6.32
C HIS A 103 3.80 -18.22 5.78
N ARG A 104 4.90 -18.63 6.43
CA ARG A 104 5.72 -19.77 6.01
C ARG A 104 5.09 -21.07 6.54
N ARG A 105 4.48 -21.86 5.65
CA ARG A 105 3.70 -23.07 6.03
C ARG A 105 4.52 -24.36 6.19
N ASP A 106 5.74 -24.42 5.66
CA ASP A 106 6.65 -25.56 5.89
C ASP A 106 8.11 -25.15 5.59
N SER A 107 9.04 -25.44 6.51
CA SER A 107 10.44 -25.01 6.43
C SER A 107 11.33 -25.90 5.56
N LYS A 108 10.80 -26.97 4.96
CA LYS A 108 11.60 -28.03 4.30
C LYS A 108 11.96 -27.77 2.84
N ARG A 109 11.43 -26.70 2.23
CA ARG A 109 11.76 -26.31 0.86
C ARG A 109 12.01 -24.82 0.87
N ILE A 110 13.29 -24.46 0.86
CA ILE A 110 13.72 -23.10 0.67
C ILE A 110 13.06 -22.57 -0.62
N ASP A 111 12.56 -21.34 -0.57
CA ASP A 111 11.91 -20.67 -1.70
C ASP A 111 12.92 -20.60 -2.86
N LYS A 112 12.72 -21.40 -3.91
CA LYS A 112 13.70 -21.57 -4.99
C LYS A 112 14.00 -20.24 -5.66
N GLU A 113 13.02 -19.35 -5.74
CA GLU A 113 13.20 -17.97 -6.20
C GLU A 113 14.17 -17.22 -5.29
N LYS A 114 13.99 -17.23 -3.97
CA LYS A 114 14.84 -16.44 -3.06
C LYS A 114 16.29 -16.93 -3.02
N LEU A 115 16.50 -18.24 -3.09
CA LEU A 115 17.85 -18.80 -3.23
C LEU A 115 18.53 -18.30 -4.50
N PHE A 116 17.80 -18.36 -5.61
CA PHE A 116 18.27 -17.81 -6.88
C PHE A 116 18.60 -16.33 -6.74
N VAL A 117 17.72 -15.52 -6.13
CA VAL A 117 17.97 -14.08 -5.92
C VAL A 117 19.25 -13.86 -5.13
N MET A 118 19.44 -14.56 -4.02
CA MET A 118 20.66 -14.47 -3.20
C MET A 118 21.92 -14.79 -4.02
N GLN A 119 21.91 -15.87 -4.80
CA GLN A 119 23.05 -16.27 -5.63
C GLN A 119 23.31 -15.28 -6.78
N PHE A 120 22.25 -14.84 -7.45
CA PHE A 120 22.33 -13.89 -8.55
C PHE A 120 22.92 -12.56 -8.06
N MET A 121 22.41 -12.03 -6.95
CA MET A 121 22.93 -10.80 -6.35
C MET A 121 24.36 -10.98 -5.82
N SER A 122 24.68 -12.11 -5.19
CA SER A 122 26.04 -12.38 -4.71
C SER A 122 27.06 -12.37 -5.84
N ARG A 123 26.78 -13.02 -6.97
CA ARG A 123 27.66 -12.97 -8.15
C ARG A 123 27.78 -11.57 -8.71
N LEU A 124 26.66 -10.86 -8.85
CA LEU A 124 26.63 -9.54 -9.49
C LEU A 124 27.33 -8.44 -8.69
N TYR A 125 27.23 -8.51 -7.35
CA TYR A 125 27.80 -7.54 -6.43
C TYR A 125 29.08 -8.05 -5.73
N ASN A 126 29.52 -9.27 -6.05
CA ASN A 126 30.65 -9.96 -5.43
C ASN A 126 30.54 -10.00 -3.88
N LEU A 127 29.39 -10.47 -3.39
CA LEU A 127 29.07 -10.51 -1.96
C LEU A 127 29.55 -11.82 -1.33
N ASP A 128 30.19 -11.71 -0.16
CA ASP A 128 30.52 -12.85 0.69
C ASP A 128 29.25 -13.38 1.40
N LEU A 129 28.70 -14.48 0.86
CA LEU A 129 27.51 -15.12 1.42
C LEU A 129 27.71 -15.63 2.85
N ALA A 130 28.92 -16.10 3.20
CA ALA A 130 29.19 -16.57 4.55
C ALA A 130 29.18 -15.39 5.55
N GLY A 131 29.81 -14.27 5.18
CA GLY A 131 29.73 -13.02 5.92
C GLY A 131 28.30 -12.48 6.04
N CYS A 132 27.50 -12.53 4.96
CA CYS A 132 26.08 -12.15 4.99
C CYS A 132 25.27 -13.04 5.96
N ALA A 133 25.49 -14.36 5.94
CA ALA A 133 24.86 -15.30 6.86
C ALA A 133 25.22 -14.99 8.31
N GLN A 134 26.50 -14.73 8.61
CA GLN A 134 26.95 -14.38 9.95
C GLN A 134 26.34 -13.06 10.44
N LYS A 135 26.21 -12.06 9.56
CA LYS A 135 25.51 -10.81 9.88
C LYS A 135 24.06 -11.06 10.27
N MET A 136 23.33 -11.88 9.51
CA MET A 136 21.94 -12.22 9.84
C MET A 136 21.82 -13.01 11.14
N LYS A 137 22.75 -13.92 11.42
CA LYS A 137 22.86 -14.62 12.71
C LYS A 137 22.99 -13.63 13.88
N ASN A 138 23.85 -12.64 13.75
CA ASN A 138 24.07 -11.62 14.78
C ASN A 138 22.81 -10.74 15.00
N GLN A 139 22.04 -10.49 13.94
CA GLN A 139 20.81 -9.70 13.98
C GLN A 139 19.58 -10.50 14.42
N ALA A 140 19.59 -11.82 14.31
CA ALA A 140 18.42 -12.69 14.50
C ALA A 140 17.77 -12.53 15.88
N ALA A 141 18.57 -12.43 16.95
CA ALA A 141 18.04 -12.28 18.31
C ALA A 141 17.31 -10.94 18.50
N GLU A 142 17.83 -9.86 17.91
CA GLU A 142 17.18 -8.54 17.97
C GLU A 142 15.95 -8.49 17.08
N ALA A 143 16.06 -9.03 15.86
CA ALA A 143 14.95 -9.10 14.92
C ALA A 143 13.78 -9.92 15.49
N LEU A 144 14.05 -10.96 16.27
CA LEU A 144 13.02 -11.75 16.94
C LEU A 144 12.19 -10.93 17.93
N LYS A 145 12.79 -9.94 18.60
CA LYS A 145 12.08 -9.04 19.54
C LYS A 145 11.06 -8.15 18.85
N CYS A 146 11.19 -7.96 17.54
CA CYS A 146 10.25 -7.18 16.75
C CYS A 146 8.91 -7.88 16.55
N TYR A 147 8.82 -9.18 16.84
CA TYR A 147 7.61 -9.95 16.58
C TYR A 147 6.84 -10.27 17.85
N PHE A 148 5.51 -10.34 17.70
CA PHE A 148 4.62 -10.85 18.73
C PHE A 148 3.81 -12.03 18.20
N PHE A 149 3.79 -13.10 18.99
CA PHE A 149 3.10 -14.34 18.65
C PHE A 149 2.16 -14.72 19.77
N THR A 150 0.92 -15.06 19.42
CA THR A 150 0.03 -15.81 20.33
C THR A 150 0.46 -17.27 20.38
N ASP A 151 0.78 -17.84 19.22
CA ASP A 151 1.34 -19.18 19.04
C ASP A 151 2.66 -19.06 18.27
N LYS A 152 3.75 -19.50 18.89
CA LYS A 152 5.10 -19.38 18.32
C LYS A 152 5.22 -20.29 17.08
N PRO A 153 5.49 -19.74 15.88
CA PRO A 153 5.64 -20.56 14.69
C PRO A 153 6.83 -21.55 14.81
N PRO A 154 6.76 -22.75 14.19
CA PRO A 154 7.83 -23.75 14.27
C PRO A 154 9.18 -23.25 13.77
N CYS A 155 9.20 -22.29 12.84
CA CYS A 155 10.42 -21.69 12.31
C CYS A 155 11.24 -20.89 13.33
N PHE A 156 10.72 -20.68 14.53
CA PHE A 156 11.41 -20.02 15.64
C PHE A 156 12.03 -20.98 16.66
N ASP A 157 11.96 -22.29 16.43
CA ASP A 157 12.54 -23.27 17.35
C ASP A 157 14.06 -23.40 17.21
N SER A 158 14.63 -22.90 16.10
CA SER A 158 16.07 -22.64 15.97
C SER A 158 16.33 -21.19 15.58
N THR A 159 17.21 -20.50 16.32
CA THR A 159 17.71 -19.16 15.93
C THR A 159 18.35 -19.20 14.54
N THR A 160 18.93 -20.36 14.18
CA THR A 160 19.48 -20.65 12.86
C THR A 160 18.43 -20.57 11.75
N GLY A 161 17.26 -21.21 11.92
CA GLY A 161 16.19 -21.17 10.93
C GLY A 161 15.63 -19.76 10.74
N PHE A 162 15.51 -18.99 11.82
CA PHE A 162 15.08 -17.59 11.69
C PHE A 162 16.13 -16.70 11.01
N ALA A 163 17.43 -16.91 11.26
CA ALA A 163 18.48 -16.20 10.55
C ALA A 163 18.47 -16.47 9.04
N GLU A 164 18.16 -17.71 8.63
CA GLU A 164 17.98 -18.08 7.22
C GLU A 164 16.79 -17.34 6.59
N ILE A 165 15.66 -17.23 7.30
CA ILE A 165 14.51 -16.41 6.87
C ILE A 165 14.96 -14.98 6.61
N LEU A 166 15.63 -14.35 7.59
CA LEU A 166 16.11 -12.98 7.45
C LEU A 166 17.04 -12.81 6.25
N LEU A 167 17.95 -13.75 6.03
CA LEU A 167 18.90 -13.70 4.92
C LEU A 167 18.19 -13.73 3.56
N LEU A 168 17.39 -14.75 3.31
CA LEU A 168 16.72 -14.96 2.02
C LEU A 168 15.73 -13.85 1.72
N ASP A 169 14.93 -13.47 2.72
CA ASP A 169 13.91 -12.44 2.54
C ASP A 169 14.53 -11.06 2.39
N SER A 170 15.64 -10.77 3.08
CA SER A 170 16.38 -9.52 2.87
C SER A 170 16.96 -9.44 1.47
N PHE A 171 17.56 -10.52 0.94
CA PHE A 171 18.03 -10.53 -0.45
C PHE A 171 16.91 -10.34 -1.45
N PHE A 172 15.76 -11.00 -1.23
CA PHE A 172 14.59 -10.83 -2.09
C PHE A 172 14.09 -9.39 -2.09
N ILE A 173 13.93 -8.78 -0.90
CA ILE A 173 13.54 -7.37 -0.77
C ILE A 173 14.56 -6.47 -1.47
N LEU A 174 15.86 -6.68 -1.24
CA LEU A 174 16.91 -5.89 -1.87
C LEU A 174 16.84 -5.95 -3.39
N LEU A 175 16.61 -7.13 -3.98
CA LEU A 175 16.42 -7.27 -5.42
C LEU A 175 15.25 -6.43 -5.91
N MET A 176 14.10 -6.52 -5.24
CA MET A 176 12.89 -5.80 -5.66
C MET A 176 13.08 -4.28 -5.57
N LEU A 177 13.66 -3.80 -4.47
CA LEU A 177 13.89 -2.37 -4.25
C LEU A 177 14.97 -1.80 -5.18
N THR A 178 15.98 -2.59 -5.55
CA THR A 178 17.11 -2.17 -6.39
C THR A 178 17.07 -2.81 -7.79
N CYS A 179 15.88 -3.19 -8.27
CA CYS A 179 15.74 -3.96 -9.50
C CYS A 179 16.28 -3.22 -10.73
N LYS A 180 16.12 -1.88 -10.79
CA LYS A 180 16.64 -1.04 -11.88
C LYS A 180 18.17 -1.03 -11.89
N GLU A 181 18.78 -0.86 -10.73
CA GLU A 181 20.24 -0.84 -10.53
C GLU A 181 20.84 -2.20 -10.82
N THR A 182 20.18 -3.25 -10.34
CA THR A 182 20.57 -4.64 -10.57
C THR A 182 20.50 -4.97 -12.06
N PHE A 183 19.43 -4.59 -12.75
CA PHE A 183 19.33 -4.77 -14.21
C PHE A 183 20.41 -3.99 -14.96
N ARG A 184 20.61 -2.70 -14.62
CA ARG A 184 21.66 -1.87 -15.22
C ARG A 184 23.04 -2.50 -15.04
N ARG A 185 23.32 -3.00 -13.83
CA ARG A 185 24.59 -3.65 -13.52
C ARG A 185 24.76 -4.95 -14.28
N ALA A 186 23.74 -5.82 -14.32
CA ALA A 186 23.76 -7.08 -15.05
C ALA A 186 24.10 -6.89 -16.53
N VAL A 187 23.46 -5.89 -17.17
CA VAL A 187 23.72 -5.56 -18.58
C VAL A 187 25.15 -5.03 -18.79
N LEU A 188 25.70 -4.27 -17.84
CA LEU A 188 27.04 -3.68 -17.95
C LEU A 188 28.16 -4.66 -17.60
N THR A 189 27.93 -5.63 -16.72
CA THR A 189 28.97 -6.57 -16.25
C THR A 189 29.19 -7.73 -17.21
N HIS A 190 28.26 -8.00 -18.12
CA HIS A 190 28.33 -9.17 -18.99
C HIS A 190 28.69 -8.79 -20.43
N GLU A 191 30.00 -8.71 -20.71
CA GLU A 191 30.49 -8.81 -22.08
C GLU A 191 30.61 -10.31 -22.44
N PRO A 192 29.90 -10.80 -23.47
CA PRO A 192 29.93 -12.22 -23.82
C PRO A 192 31.33 -12.63 -24.30
N ASP A 193 32.00 -13.47 -23.52
CA ASP A 193 33.28 -14.06 -23.91
C ASP A 193 33.02 -15.33 -24.72
N SER A 194 33.39 -15.32 -26.01
CA SER A 194 33.25 -16.46 -26.92
C SER A 194 33.93 -17.75 -26.42
N SER A 195 34.90 -17.64 -25.49
CA SER A 195 35.59 -18.80 -24.90
C SER A 195 34.84 -19.44 -23.73
N ARG A 196 33.75 -18.83 -23.24
CA ARG A 196 33.00 -19.26 -22.04
C ARG A 196 31.50 -19.42 -22.28
N GLU A 197 31.15 -20.19 -23.31
CA GLU A 197 29.76 -20.38 -23.75
C GLU A 197 28.80 -20.88 -22.65
N GLN A 198 29.27 -21.76 -21.76
CA GLN A 198 28.47 -22.27 -20.64
C GLN A 198 28.16 -21.18 -19.59
N GLU A 199 29.13 -20.34 -19.23
CA GLU A 199 28.93 -19.24 -18.28
C GLU A 199 27.99 -18.18 -18.87
N ASN A 200 28.16 -17.87 -20.16
CA ASN A 200 27.27 -16.95 -20.87
C ASN A 200 25.82 -17.47 -20.93
N THR A 201 25.64 -18.78 -21.14
CA THR A 201 24.31 -19.41 -21.18
C THR A 201 23.65 -19.36 -19.80
N GLN A 202 24.38 -19.74 -18.75
CA GLN A 202 23.88 -19.66 -17.37
C GLN A 202 23.46 -18.24 -16.99
N PHE A 203 24.27 -17.24 -17.34
CA PHE A 203 23.94 -15.84 -17.05
C PHE A 203 22.67 -15.37 -17.79
N ARG A 204 22.47 -15.81 -19.04
CA ARG A 204 21.25 -15.51 -19.79
C ARG A 204 20.02 -16.11 -19.12
N ASP A 205 20.11 -17.36 -18.67
CA ASP A 205 19.03 -18.04 -17.95
C ASP A 205 18.73 -17.34 -16.62
N ASP A 206 19.77 -16.93 -15.90
CA ASP A 206 19.62 -16.14 -14.67
C ASP A 206 18.94 -14.79 -14.95
N LEU A 207 19.33 -14.10 -16.02
CA LEU A 207 18.73 -12.83 -16.41
C LEU A 207 17.25 -12.99 -16.78
N LEU A 208 16.89 -14.05 -17.51
CA LEU A 208 15.49 -14.37 -17.84
C LEU A 208 14.69 -14.63 -16.56
N ARG A 209 15.22 -15.44 -15.64
CA ARG A 209 14.57 -15.71 -14.36
C ARG A 209 14.42 -14.46 -13.48
N PHE A 210 15.41 -13.57 -13.50
CA PHE A 210 15.31 -12.25 -12.88
C PHE A 210 14.15 -11.43 -13.50
N LEU A 211 14.06 -11.39 -14.83
CA LEU A 211 12.99 -10.67 -15.52
C LEU A 211 11.61 -11.25 -15.18
N ASP A 212 11.47 -12.57 -15.13
CA ASP A 212 10.20 -13.24 -14.74
C ASP A 212 9.72 -12.83 -13.34
N ILE A 213 10.65 -12.66 -12.39
CA ILE A 213 10.33 -12.14 -11.05
C ILE A 213 9.86 -10.68 -11.14
N ILE A 214 10.57 -9.84 -11.89
CA ILE A 214 10.23 -8.41 -12.03
C ILE A 214 8.90 -8.20 -12.78
N MET A 215 8.51 -9.10 -13.68
CA MET A 215 7.21 -9.05 -14.34
C MET A 215 6.03 -9.17 -13.36
N GLN A 216 6.26 -9.73 -12.16
CA GLN A 216 5.26 -9.84 -11.08
C GLN A 216 5.37 -8.70 -10.05
N LYS A 217 6.16 -7.65 -10.33
CA LYS A 217 6.48 -6.60 -9.36
C LYS A 217 5.26 -5.95 -8.70
N ASP A 218 4.14 -5.81 -9.41
CA ASP A 218 2.98 -5.09 -8.89
C ASP A 218 2.27 -5.88 -7.78
N GLU A 219 2.14 -7.19 -7.91
CA GLU A 219 1.59 -8.05 -6.84
C GLU A 219 2.62 -8.28 -5.72
N ILE A 220 3.90 -8.44 -6.06
CA ILE A 220 4.98 -8.52 -5.07
C ILE A 220 5.01 -7.25 -4.22
N MET A 221 4.89 -6.09 -4.84
CA MET A 221 4.85 -4.80 -4.14
C MET A 221 3.72 -4.74 -3.11
N LEU A 222 2.55 -5.30 -3.42
CA LEU A 222 1.43 -5.37 -2.47
C LEU A 222 1.71 -6.36 -1.34
N ASP A 223 2.32 -7.50 -1.64
CA ASP A 223 2.70 -8.48 -0.61
C ASP A 223 3.76 -7.92 0.35
N LEU A 224 4.69 -7.09 -0.13
CA LEU A 224 5.67 -6.37 0.69
C LEU A 224 5.06 -5.28 1.58
N LEU A 225 3.77 -4.99 1.45
CA LEU A 225 3.05 -4.00 2.26
C LEU A 225 2.04 -4.62 3.22
N ILE A 226 1.92 -5.95 3.27
CA ILE A 226 1.08 -6.64 4.25
C ILE A 226 1.79 -6.61 5.61
N LEU A 227 1.05 -6.21 6.65
CA LEU A 227 1.58 -6.00 8.00
C LEU A 227 2.25 -7.24 8.60
N ASP A 228 1.66 -8.42 8.45
CA ASP A 228 2.20 -9.68 8.97
C ASP A 228 3.11 -10.41 7.96
N ASN A 229 3.44 -9.76 6.84
CA ASN A 229 4.40 -10.22 5.83
C ASN A 229 5.63 -9.31 5.78
N GLN A 230 6.21 -9.00 6.95
CA GLN A 230 7.32 -8.07 7.11
C GLN A 230 8.52 -8.74 7.77
N ILE A 231 9.71 -8.16 7.54
CA ILE A 231 10.89 -8.33 8.38
C ILE A 231 11.39 -6.96 8.85
N PRO A 232 12.15 -6.88 9.95
CA PRO A 232 12.70 -5.61 10.41
C PRO A 232 13.60 -4.95 9.36
N PHE A 233 13.41 -3.66 9.14
CA PHE A 233 14.11 -2.92 8.08
C PHE A 233 15.64 -2.94 8.26
N PHE A 234 16.11 -2.90 9.52
CA PHE A 234 17.53 -2.93 9.82
C PHE A 234 18.25 -4.20 9.34
N ALA A 235 17.54 -5.34 9.21
CA ALA A 235 18.12 -6.57 8.68
C ALA A 235 18.43 -6.41 7.17
N VAL A 236 17.51 -5.78 6.44
CA VAL A 236 17.67 -5.45 5.02
C VAL A 236 18.80 -4.42 4.84
N GLU A 237 18.84 -3.40 5.69
CA GLU A 237 19.90 -2.38 5.68
C GLU A 237 21.29 -2.97 5.95
N GLU A 238 21.42 -3.98 6.80
CA GLU A 238 22.71 -4.59 7.12
C GLU A 238 23.32 -5.31 5.91
N LEU A 239 22.49 -5.97 5.09
CA LEU A 239 22.94 -6.57 3.82
C LEU A 239 23.14 -5.51 2.73
N TYR A 240 22.30 -4.47 2.70
CA TYR A 240 22.39 -3.37 1.74
C TYR A 240 23.77 -2.72 1.67
N LYS A 241 24.44 -2.58 2.84
CA LYS A 241 25.80 -2.01 2.95
C LYS A 241 26.81 -2.69 2.00
N GLY A 242 26.61 -3.97 1.67
CA GLY A 242 27.47 -4.72 0.76
C GLY A 242 27.35 -4.31 -0.71
N LEU A 243 26.21 -3.76 -1.12
CA LEU A 243 25.92 -3.44 -2.53
C LEU A 243 26.64 -2.16 -2.99
N LYS A 244 27.03 -1.29 -2.06
CA LYS A 244 27.75 -0.02 -2.31
C LYS A 244 27.08 0.86 -3.37
N LEU A 245 25.76 0.95 -3.33
CA LEU A 245 24.98 1.85 -4.19
C LEU A 245 25.01 3.29 -3.66
N GLU A 246 24.73 4.25 -4.53
CA GLU A 246 24.88 5.68 -4.24
C GLU A 246 23.80 6.23 -3.29
N LYS A 247 22.55 5.79 -3.47
CA LYS A 247 21.41 6.25 -2.68
C LYS A 247 21.29 5.46 -1.37
N PRO A 248 20.66 6.01 -0.32
CA PRO A 248 20.27 5.20 0.83
C PRO A 248 19.11 4.25 0.48
N LEU A 249 19.02 3.10 1.18
CA LEU A 249 18.01 2.06 0.89
C LEU A 249 16.56 2.59 0.92
N HIS A 250 16.26 3.52 1.82
CA HIS A 250 14.91 4.05 1.94
C HIS A 250 14.47 4.85 0.71
N GLU A 251 15.39 5.49 -0.01
CA GLU A 251 15.05 6.17 -1.28
C GLU A 251 14.66 5.14 -2.36
N TYR A 252 15.37 4.02 -2.45
CA TYR A 252 14.98 2.91 -3.32
C TYR A 252 13.59 2.35 -2.97
N ALA A 253 13.29 2.20 -1.68
CA ALA A 253 11.97 1.79 -1.23
C ALA A 253 10.88 2.80 -1.65
N LEU A 254 11.11 4.11 -1.48
CA LEU A 254 10.14 5.14 -1.85
C LEU A 254 9.90 5.18 -3.36
N GLU A 255 10.95 5.02 -4.16
CA GLU A 255 10.85 4.92 -5.62
C GLU A 255 10.07 3.67 -6.06
N PHE A 256 10.32 2.54 -5.40
CA PHE A 256 9.61 1.29 -5.66
C PHE A 256 8.10 1.42 -5.38
N PHE A 257 7.73 2.07 -4.28
CA PHE A 257 6.32 2.27 -3.88
C PHE A 257 5.68 3.56 -4.42
N ALA A 258 6.31 4.27 -5.35
CA ALA A 258 5.90 5.63 -5.76
C ALA A 258 4.48 5.69 -6.36
N THR A 259 4.00 4.59 -6.95
CA THR A 259 2.70 4.49 -7.62
C THR A 259 1.58 3.97 -6.72
N ILE A 260 1.89 3.52 -5.49
CA ILE A 260 0.89 3.04 -4.54
C ILE A 260 0.12 4.22 -3.97
N HIS A 261 -1.21 4.16 -3.98
CA HIS A 261 -2.07 5.10 -3.27
C HIS A 261 -2.33 4.67 -1.81
N PRO A 262 -2.42 5.60 -0.82
CA PRO A 262 -2.41 7.08 -0.93
C PRO A 262 -1.07 7.66 -1.43
N MET A 263 -1.02 8.80 -2.12
CA MET A 263 0.23 9.31 -2.70
C MET A 263 1.24 9.86 -1.68
N PRO A 264 2.55 9.85 -2.00
CA PRO A 264 3.57 10.50 -1.19
C PRO A 264 3.24 11.96 -0.85
N ASN A 265 3.51 12.34 0.39
CA ASN A 265 3.31 13.69 0.87
C ASN A 265 4.30 14.64 0.18
N ARG A 266 3.78 15.52 -0.69
CA ARG A 266 4.57 16.48 -1.48
C ARG A 266 5.36 17.48 -0.63
N GLY A 267 4.99 17.66 0.64
CA GLY A 267 5.67 18.57 1.57
C GLY A 267 6.87 17.96 2.30
N ARG A 268 7.14 16.66 2.12
CA ARG A 268 8.17 15.93 2.87
C ARG A 268 9.54 16.10 2.20
N LYS A 269 10.56 16.45 2.99
CA LYS A 269 11.96 16.59 2.55
C LYS A 269 12.83 15.49 3.15
N GLY A 270 14.00 15.21 2.56
CA GLY A 270 14.93 14.19 3.07
C GLY A 270 15.46 14.44 4.50
N GLN A 271 15.41 15.68 4.98
CA GLN A 271 15.73 16.02 6.37
C GLN A 271 14.66 15.59 7.38
N ASP A 272 13.48 15.18 6.91
CA ASP A 272 12.34 14.77 7.75
C ASP A 272 12.32 13.24 8.00
N THR A 273 13.35 12.53 7.55
CA THR A 273 13.49 11.08 7.67
C THR A 273 13.74 10.70 9.13
N PRO A 274 12.98 9.74 9.71
CA PRO A 274 13.19 9.29 11.07
C PRO A 274 14.55 8.60 11.19
N LEU A 275 15.04 8.52 12.42
CA LEU A 275 16.28 7.82 12.73
C LEU A 275 16.23 6.33 12.36
N GLN A 276 15.05 5.72 12.42
CA GLN A 276 14.86 4.30 12.09
C GLN A 276 13.45 4.01 11.60
N PHE A 277 13.37 3.28 10.48
CA PHE A 277 12.16 2.62 10.01
C PHE A 277 12.03 1.23 10.62
N LEU A 278 10.81 0.85 11.00
CA LEU A 278 10.54 -0.46 11.58
C LEU A 278 10.59 -1.57 10.52
N HIS A 279 9.88 -1.37 9.41
CA HIS A 279 9.76 -2.27 8.26
C HIS A 279 9.25 -1.47 7.04
N LEU A 280 9.05 -2.10 5.88
CA LEU A 280 8.68 -1.40 4.65
C LEU A 280 7.32 -0.71 4.73
N LEU A 281 6.33 -1.31 5.39
CA LEU A 281 5.03 -0.67 5.61
C LEU A 281 5.11 0.60 6.48
N ASP A 282 5.98 0.67 7.51
CA ASP A 282 6.23 1.90 8.29
C ASP A 282 6.88 2.99 7.41
N LEU A 283 7.84 2.60 6.57
CA LEU A 283 8.46 3.51 5.61
C LEU A 283 7.43 4.08 4.62
N LEU A 284 6.55 3.22 4.10
CA LEU A 284 5.43 3.65 3.25
C LEU A 284 4.55 4.64 4.01
N HIS A 285 4.08 4.25 5.19
CA HIS A 285 3.20 5.06 6.05
C HIS A 285 3.80 6.45 6.31
N TRP A 286 5.05 6.51 6.76
CA TRP A 286 5.81 7.73 6.96
C TRP A 286 5.73 8.67 5.76
N SER A 287 5.95 8.13 4.56
CA SER A 287 5.95 8.92 3.34
C SER A 287 4.58 9.50 3.00
N ARG A 288 3.47 8.92 3.51
CA ARG A 288 2.09 9.35 3.21
C ARG A 288 1.52 10.30 4.25
N VAL A 289 1.94 10.19 5.51
CA VAL A 289 1.40 10.97 6.63
C VAL A 289 1.90 12.44 6.62
N PRO A 290 1.08 13.40 7.09
CA PRO A 290 1.53 14.78 7.33
C PRO A 290 2.73 14.85 8.26
N LYS A 291 3.68 15.75 7.99
CA LYS A 291 4.94 15.84 8.73
C LYS A 291 4.74 16.03 10.24
N ASP A 292 3.77 16.86 10.59
CA ASP A 292 3.37 17.22 11.96
C ASP A 292 2.59 16.12 12.69
N LYS A 293 2.17 15.07 11.97
CA LYS A 293 1.36 13.96 12.52
C LYS A 293 2.10 12.63 12.58
N TYR A 294 3.30 12.56 12.00
CA TYR A 294 4.21 11.43 12.17
C TYR A 294 5.03 11.65 13.44
N HIS A 295 4.99 10.71 14.39
CA HIS A 295 5.47 10.89 15.76
C HIS A 295 4.70 11.91 16.60
N ALA A 296 3.39 12.01 16.40
CA ALA A 296 2.54 12.63 17.41
C ALA A 296 2.64 11.80 18.71
N VAL A 297 3.63 12.15 19.55
CA VAL A 297 3.59 11.86 20.97
C VAL A 297 2.20 12.29 21.41
N HIS A 298 1.47 11.42 22.10
CA HIS A 298 0.35 11.82 22.96
C HIS A 298 0.93 12.79 23.99
N THR A 299 1.20 14.01 23.55
CA THR A 299 1.87 15.03 24.33
C THR A 299 0.78 15.55 25.22
N SER A 300 1.09 15.50 26.51
CA SER A 300 0.32 15.94 27.66
C SER A 300 -0.67 14.93 28.25
N HIS A 301 -0.23 14.41 29.39
CA HIS A 301 -0.96 13.89 30.55
C HIS A 301 -2.12 14.78 31.09
N ASN A 302 -2.64 15.74 30.29
CA ASN A 302 -3.79 16.58 30.62
C ASN A 302 -5.08 16.17 29.87
N GLN A 303 -5.11 15.00 29.22
CA GLN A 303 -6.28 14.49 28.51
C GLN A 303 -7.23 13.69 29.41
N LEU A 304 -7.48 14.18 30.63
CA LEU A 304 -8.49 13.61 31.52
C LEU A 304 -9.86 14.27 31.27
N GLU A 305 -10.29 14.30 30.02
CA GLU A 305 -11.67 14.53 29.60
C GLU A 305 -11.70 14.32 28.09
N TYR A 306 -12.80 13.76 27.58
CA TYR A 306 -13.00 13.33 26.18
C TYR A 306 -12.60 11.89 25.81
N SER A 307 -13.33 10.94 26.40
CA SER A 307 -14.10 10.02 25.55
C SER A 307 -15.03 10.84 24.64
N ILE A 308 -14.53 11.37 23.51
CA ILE A 308 -15.46 11.91 22.51
C ILE A 308 -15.98 10.71 21.75
N ASP A 309 -17.15 10.24 22.17
CA ASP A 309 -18.13 9.71 21.23
C ASP A 309 -18.17 10.70 20.07
N LEU A 310 -17.61 10.31 18.91
CA LEU A 310 -17.82 11.06 17.69
C LEU A 310 -19.34 11.28 17.59
N PRO A 311 -19.85 12.50 17.34
CA PRO A 311 -21.28 12.77 17.34
C PRO A 311 -21.98 11.67 16.54
N ARG A 312 -22.93 10.96 17.17
CA ARG A 312 -23.60 9.77 16.61
C ARG A 312 -24.17 9.98 15.20
N HIS A 313 -24.31 11.24 14.79
CA HIS A 313 -24.67 11.64 13.46
C HIS A 313 -23.67 12.69 12.94
N THR A 314 -22.68 12.23 12.17
CA THR A 314 -21.83 13.10 11.35
C THR A 314 -22.50 13.27 9.98
N PRO A 315 -22.66 14.51 9.50
CA PRO A 315 -23.46 14.77 8.31
C PRO A 315 -22.79 14.22 7.04
N THR A 316 -23.59 13.68 6.12
CA THR A 316 -23.09 13.13 4.84
C THR A 316 -22.64 14.23 3.89
N ALA A 317 -22.01 13.86 2.77
CA ALA A 317 -21.58 14.84 1.77
C ALA A 317 -22.77 15.67 1.24
N MET A 318 -23.91 15.02 1.00
CA MET A 318 -25.14 15.69 0.57
C MET A 318 -25.72 16.61 1.65
N GLU A 319 -25.79 16.17 2.91
CA GLU A 319 -26.29 17.02 4.01
C GLU A 319 -25.39 18.25 4.27
N LEU A 320 -24.08 18.08 4.13
CA LEU A 320 -23.14 19.19 4.23
C LEU A 320 -23.31 20.19 3.10
N ARG A 321 -23.63 19.73 1.88
CA ARG A 321 -23.94 20.61 0.76
C ARG A 321 -25.18 21.47 1.03
N GLU A 322 -26.18 20.93 1.72
CA GLU A 322 -27.38 21.69 2.13
C GLU A 322 -27.09 22.80 3.14
N SER A 323 -25.99 22.71 3.88
CA SER A 323 -25.55 23.75 4.80
C SER A 323 -24.46 24.66 4.22
N ALA A 324 -24.46 24.88 2.90
CA ALA A 324 -23.49 25.72 2.19
C ALA A 324 -22.02 25.28 2.37
N THR A 325 -21.79 23.97 2.56
CA THR A 325 -20.43 23.41 2.51
C THR A 325 -20.09 23.03 1.07
N MET A 326 -19.00 23.59 0.56
CA MET A 326 -18.41 23.21 -0.72
C MET A 326 -17.26 22.24 -0.50
N PHE A 327 -17.14 21.28 -1.41
CA PHE A 327 -16.02 20.35 -1.46
C PHE A 327 -15.04 20.82 -2.52
N ALA A 328 -13.76 20.85 -2.17
CA ALA A 328 -12.68 21.22 -3.06
C ALA A 328 -11.55 20.21 -2.99
N GLU A 329 -10.91 19.96 -4.12
CA GLU A 329 -9.70 19.15 -4.17
C GLU A 329 -8.54 19.88 -3.47
N LYS A 330 -7.86 19.15 -2.59
CA LYS A 330 -6.60 19.61 -1.98
C LYS A 330 -5.42 19.10 -2.79
N THR A 331 -4.72 20.01 -3.48
CA THR A 331 -3.60 19.68 -4.39
C THR A 331 -2.23 19.68 -3.72
N SER A 332 -2.14 20.10 -2.46
CA SER A 332 -0.89 20.25 -1.71
C SER A 332 -0.88 19.44 -0.41
N GLY A 333 0.28 18.91 -0.04
CA GLY A 333 0.50 18.18 1.21
C GLY A 333 0.25 16.68 1.10
N SER A 334 -0.16 16.07 2.20
CA SER A 334 -0.46 14.64 2.31
C SER A 334 -1.83 14.28 1.71
N SER A 335 -1.91 13.10 1.09
CA SER A 335 -3.17 12.49 0.63
C SER A 335 -4.11 12.03 1.76
N LEU A 336 -3.69 12.14 3.01
CA LEU A 336 -4.44 11.74 4.20
C LEU A 336 -4.88 12.94 5.06
N ASP A 337 -4.69 14.18 4.59
CA ASP A 337 -4.95 15.38 5.39
C ASP A 337 -6.12 16.22 4.87
N VAL A 338 -7.21 16.20 5.63
CA VAL A 338 -8.42 16.97 5.37
C VAL A 338 -8.39 18.28 6.14
N THR A 339 -8.81 19.38 5.50
CA THR A 339 -8.91 20.68 6.18
C THR A 339 -10.22 21.37 5.90
N PHE A 340 -10.79 22.02 6.92
CA PHE A 340 -11.99 22.81 6.78
C PHE A 340 -11.69 24.30 7.00
N ARG A 341 -12.15 25.13 6.06
CA ARG A 341 -12.04 26.60 6.12
C ARG A 341 -13.44 27.20 6.08
N SER A 342 -13.73 28.10 7.01
CA SER A 342 -14.91 28.96 6.96
C SER A 342 -14.43 30.40 7.00
N GLY A 343 -14.90 31.23 6.06
CA GLY A 343 -14.43 32.61 5.92
C GLY A 343 -14.74 33.45 7.15
N ARG A 344 -13.83 34.35 7.54
CA ARG A 344 -14.09 35.37 8.58
C ARG A 344 -15.01 36.49 8.07
N LEU A 345 -14.90 36.84 6.77
CA LEU A 345 -15.62 37.96 6.14
C LEU A 345 -16.97 37.54 5.54
N ILE A 346 -17.08 36.31 5.01
CA ILE A 346 -18.34 35.71 4.55
C ILE A 346 -18.49 34.38 5.30
N PRO A 347 -19.06 34.37 6.51
CA PRO A 347 -19.16 33.18 7.37
C PRO A 347 -20.17 32.13 6.87
N VAL A 348 -20.74 32.38 5.69
CA VAL A 348 -21.93 31.71 5.15
C VAL A 348 -21.56 30.45 4.38
N VAL A 349 -20.40 30.43 3.69
CA VAL A 349 -19.93 29.27 2.93
C VAL A 349 -18.72 28.64 3.62
N GLY A 350 -18.79 27.34 3.82
CA GLY A 350 -17.69 26.51 4.31
C GLY A 350 -17.00 25.80 3.14
N VAL A 351 -15.68 25.65 3.19
CA VAL A 351 -14.94 24.87 2.18
C VAL A 351 -14.20 23.74 2.88
N LEU A 352 -14.59 22.52 2.55
CA LEU A 352 -13.94 21.30 2.97
C LEU A 352 -12.96 20.85 1.88
N ASN A 353 -11.67 20.96 2.16
CA ASN A 353 -10.61 20.57 1.25
C ASN A 353 -10.20 19.13 1.55
N ILE A 354 -10.44 18.25 0.59
CA ILE A 354 -10.14 16.83 0.69
C ILE A 354 -9.13 16.48 -0.42
N PRO A 355 -8.04 15.76 -0.11
CA PRO A 355 -7.11 15.31 -1.14
C PRO A 355 -7.81 14.46 -2.20
N CYS A 356 -7.38 14.58 -3.45
CA CYS A 356 -7.87 13.72 -4.52
C CYS A 356 -7.52 12.26 -4.22
N LEU A 357 -8.54 11.40 -4.21
CA LEU A 357 -8.39 9.99 -3.91
C LEU A 357 -8.58 9.14 -5.17
N HIS A 358 -7.60 8.27 -5.41
CA HIS A 358 -7.66 7.23 -6.42
C HIS A 358 -7.81 5.90 -5.69
N ILE A 359 -8.92 5.21 -5.95
CA ILE A 359 -9.19 3.87 -5.44
C ILE A 359 -8.94 2.88 -6.57
N HIS A 360 -8.08 1.92 -6.29
CA HIS A 360 -7.72 0.81 -7.16
C HIS A 360 -8.16 -0.50 -6.51
N ASP A 361 -8.14 -1.58 -7.28
CA ASP A 361 -8.50 -2.92 -6.79
C ASP A 361 -7.63 -3.34 -5.59
N TYR A 362 -6.37 -2.89 -5.55
CA TYR A 362 -5.45 -3.15 -4.44
C TYR A 362 -5.68 -2.26 -3.21
N SER A 363 -6.42 -1.15 -3.32
CA SER A 363 -6.51 -0.14 -2.26
C SER A 363 -7.03 -0.72 -0.95
N SER A 364 -7.92 -1.73 -1.01
CA SER A 364 -8.44 -2.36 0.21
C SER A 364 -7.31 -2.98 1.04
N ARG A 365 -6.42 -3.74 0.40
CA ARG A 365 -5.27 -4.39 1.07
C ARG A 365 -4.33 -3.38 1.70
N VAL A 366 -4.01 -2.31 0.97
CA VAL A 366 -3.09 -1.26 1.45
C VAL A 366 -3.70 -0.48 2.61
N PHE A 367 -4.96 -0.04 2.52
CA PHE A 367 -5.63 0.67 3.61
C PHE A 367 -5.80 -0.21 4.84
N HIS A 368 -6.20 -1.47 4.69
CA HIS A 368 -6.28 -2.43 5.80
C HIS A 368 -4.93 -2.59 6.51
N SER A 369 -3.85 -2.79 5.76
CA SER A 369 -2.51 -2.97 6.33
C SER A 369 -2.03 -1.71 7.06
N LEU A 370 -2.23 -0.53 6.46
CA LEU A 370 -1.91 0.75 7.11
C LEU A 370 -2.72 1.00 8.38
N ILE A 371 -4.05 0.75 8.37
CA ILE A 371 -4.89 0.93 9.56
C ILE A 371 -4.46 -0.03 10.67
N ALA A 372 -4.22 -1.31 10.34
CA ALA A 372 -3.76 -2.30 11.31
C ALA A 372 -2.38 -1.92 11.88
N PHE A 373 -1.48 -1.38 11.05
CA PHE A 373 -0.20 -0.84 11.50
C PHE A 373 -0.40 0.33 12.49
N GLU A 374 -1.25 1.31 12.15
CA GLU A 374 -1.54 2.46 13.03
C GLU A 374 -2.15 2.04 14.38
N MET A 375 -2.98 1.00 14.39
CA MET A 375 -3.55 0.42 15.62
C MET A 375 -2.47 -0.25 16.50
N GLN A 376 -1.47 -0.89 15.90
CA GLN A 376 -0.38 -1.55 16.63
C GLN A 376 0.72 -0.56 17.05
N CYS A 377 0.92 0.51 16.27
CA CYS A 377 1.93 1.53 16.49
C CYS A 377 1.33 2.95 16.57
N PRO A 378 0.52 3.30 17.59
CA PRO A 378 -0.07 4.64 17.73
C PRO A 378 0.97 5.76 17.76
N SER A 379 2.20 5.46 18.21
CA SER A 379 3.32 6.39 18.23
C SER A 379 3.81 6.87 16.87
N ARG A 380 3.40 6.21 15.77
CA ARG A 380 3.69 6.63 14.38
C ARG A 380 2.57 7.49 13.79
N GLY A 381 1.47 7.69 14.52
CA GLY A 381 0.29 8.47 14.12
C GLY A 381 -0.83 7.59 13.55
N CYS A 382 -2.05 8.13 13.47
CA CYS A 382 -3.27 7.41 13.10
C CYS A 382 -4.05 8.08 11.95
N CYS A 383 -3.32 8.63 10.96
CA CYS A 383 -3.90 9.45 9.91
C CYS A 383 -4.73 8.66 8.90
N THR A 384 -4.33 7.43 8.57
CA THR A 384 -5.04 6.56 7.62
C THR A 384 -6.38 6.12 8.22
N MET A 385 -6.37 5.72 9.48
CA MET A 385 -7.55 5.42 10.28
C MET A 385 -8.49 6.63 10.36
N ALA A 386 -7.96 7.78 10.75
CA ALA A 386 -8.72 9.03 10.85
C ALA A 386 -9.35 9.45 9.52
N PHE A 387 -8.58 9.37 8.43
CA PHE A 387 -9.04 9.66 7.08
C PHE A 387 -10.14 8.70 6.64
N SER A 388 -9.98 7.40 6.91
CA SER A 388 -10.98 6.38 6.55
C SER A 388 -12.29 6.58 7.30
N ALA A 389 -12.23 6.88 8.60
CA ALA A 389 -13.41 7.23 9.41
C ALA A 389 -14.08 8.52 8.90
N PHE A 390 -13.29 9.53 8.51
CA PHE A 390 -13.80 10.75 7.92
C PHE A 390 -14.54 10.51 6.60
N MET A 391 -13.90 9.80 5.68
CA MET A 391 -14.49 9.49 4.38
C MET A 391 -15.75 8.63 4.51
N ARG A 392 -15.78 7.69 5.46
CA ARG A 392 -16.98 6.93 5.80
C ARG A 392 -18.14 7.83 6.19
N SER A 393 -17.90 8.86 7.01
CA SER A 393 -18.98 9.78 7.42
C SER A 393 -19.61 10.50 6.23
N LEU A 394 -18.77 10.89 5.25
CA LEU A 394 -19.21 11.60 4.06
C LEU A 394 -19.91 10.71 3.03
N LEU A 395 -19.49 9.45 2.91
CA LEU A 395 -19.93 8.51 1.88
C LEU A 395 -20.89 7.48 2.47
N GLN A 396 -22.18 7.83 2.58
CA GLN A 396 -23.24 6.93 3.05
C GLN A 396 -24.09 6.39 1.89
N SER A 397 -24.22 7.13 0.79
CA SER A 397 -24.98 6.73 -0.40
C SER A 397 -24.22 7.00 -1.70
N GLU A 398 -24.74 6.48 -2.82
CA GLU A 398 -24.16 6.74 -4.14
C GLU A 398 -24.25 8.22 -4.54
N GLU A 399 -25.26 8.95 -4.06
CA GLU A 399 -25.40 10.38 -4.31
C GLU A 399 -24.25 11.18 -3.68
N ASP A 400 -23.79 10.77 -2.49
CA ASP A 400 -22.61 11.35 -1.85
C ASP A 400 -21.36 11.13 -2.72
N VAL A 401 -21.19 9.93 -3.26
CA VAL A 401 -20.07 9.58 -4.16
C VAL A 401 -20.13 10.41 -5.45
N LYS A 402 -21.31 10.48 -6.09
CA LYS A 402 -21.55 11.29 -7.30
C LYS A 402 -21.23 12.76 -7.05
N LEU A 403 -21.57 13.29 -5.87
CA LEU A 403 -21.23 14.66 -5.49
C LEU A 403 -19.71 14.85 -5.40
N LEU A 404 -18.99 13.97 -4.68
CA LEU A 404 -17.54 14.11 -4.51
C LEU A 404 -16.77 13.89 -5.82
N ARG A 405 -17.24 13.00 -6.70
CA ARG A 405 -16.72 12.82 -8.07
C ARG A 405 -16.85 14.10 -8.90
N ARG A 406 -18.04 14.71 -8.92
CA ARG A 406 -18.28 16.00 -9.61
C ARG A 406 -17.39 17.13 -9.09
N ARG A 407 -16.92 17.04 -7.85
CA ARG A 407 -16.06 18.02 -7.18
C ARG A 407 -14.56 17.71 -7.32
N GLY A 408 -14.20 16.64 -8.05
CA GLY A 408 -12.80 16.24 -8.26
C GLY A 408 -12.12 15.66 -7.01
N VAL A 409 -12.87 15.37 -5.94
CA VAL A 409 -12.33 14.76 -4.72
C VAL A 409 -12.10 13.26 -4.92
N LEU A 410 -13.02 12.59 -5.61
CA LEU A 410 -12.87 11.20 -6.02
C LEU A 410 -12.55 11.17 -7.51
N ALA A 411 -11.40 10.61 -7.86
CA ALA A 411 -11.01 10.43 -9.26
C ALA A 411 -11.96 9.47 -9.97
N ASN A 412 -12.00 9.54 -11.29
CA ASN A 412 -12.76 8.57 -12.09
C ASN A 412 -12.05 7.22 -12.02
N THR A 413 -12.61 6.29 -11.27
CA THR A 413 -12.08 4.93 -11.03
C THR A 413 -12.97 3.90 -11.73
N SER A 414 -12.44 2.71 -12.00
CA SER A 414 -13.22 1.56 -12.48
C SER A 414 -14.29 1.10 -11.48
N VAL A 415 -14.12 1.49 -10.22
CA VAL A 415 -15.00 1.15 -9.09
C VAL A 415 -16.33 1.90 -9.21
N THR A 416 -17.44 1.20 -9.00
CA THR A 416 -18.79 1.78 -9.00
C THR A 416 -19.04 2.65 -7.77
N ASP A 417 -20.09 3.49 -7.82
CA ASP A 417 -20.43 4.36 -6.70
C ASP A 417 -20.81 3.52 -5.45
N GLY A 418 -21.56 2.43 -5.61
CA GLY A 418 -21.92 1.52 -4.52
C GLY A 418 -20.72 0.81 -3.91
N GLU A 419 -19.79 0.31 -4.74
CA GLU A 419 -18.56 -0.33 -4.25
C GLU A 419 -17.68 0.64 -3.44
N LEU A 420 -17.66 1.94 -3.77
CA LEU A 420 -16.93 2.95 -2.98
C LEU A 420 -17.56 3.19 -1.61
N VAL A 421 -18.89 3.19 -1.50
CA VAL A 421 -19.58 3.25 -0.21
C VAL A 421 -19.23 2.02 0.63
N ASP A 422 -19.30 0.84 0.03
CA ASP A 422 -18.97 -0.42 0.70
C ASP A 422 -17.50 -0.52 1.10
N PHE A 423 -16.58 0.01 0.28
CA PHE A 423 -15.16 0.10 0.59
C PHE A 423 -14.92 0.84 1.92
N PHE A 424 -15.43 2.06 2.06
CA PHE A 424 -15.24 2.82 3.30
C PHE A 424 -16.03 2.24 4.47
N LYS A 425 -17.18 1.61 4.21
CA LYS A 425 -17.95 0.87 5.21
C LYS A 425 -17.18 -0.33 5.78
N ARG A 426 -16.43 -1.06 4.94
CA ARG A 426 -15.56 -2.14 5.42
C ARG A 426 -14.40 -1.58 6.23
N LEU A 427 -13.71 -0.54 5.75
CA LEU A 427 -12.62 0.09 6.49
C LEU A 427 -13.09 0.65 7.85
N SER A 428 -14.28 1.24 7.93
CA SER A 428 -14.77 1.81 9.18
C SER A 428 -14.99 0.77 10.27
N LYS A 429 -15.36 -0.47 9.91
CA LYS A 429 -15.52 -1.58 10.88
C LYS A 429 -14.25 -1.86 11.66
N LEU A 430 -13.07 -1.69 11.05
CA LEU A 430 -11.78 -1.82 11.73
C LEU A 430 -11.59 -0.74 12.81
N THR A 431 -12.24 0.41 12.64
CA THR A 431 -12.01 1.63 13.42
C THR A 431 -13.10 1.88 14.48
N GLU A 432 -14.18 1.09 14.50
CA GLU A 432 -15.39 1.33 15.31
C GLU A 432 -15.12 1.46 16.82
N ASN A 433 -14.12 0.74 17.33
CA ASN A 433 -13.76 0.73 18.77
C ASN A 433 -12.49 1.56 19.07
N GLN A 434 -12.00 2.35 18.11
CA GLN A 434 -10.73 3.06 18.23
C GLN A 434 -10.93 4.53 18.55
N GLN A 435 -10.07 5.07 19.41
CA GLN A 435 -10.06 6.50 19.69
C GLN A 435 -9.47 7.27 18.52
N MET A 436 -10.23 8.23 17.99
CA MET A 436 -9.78 9.07 16.88
C MET A 436 -8.85 10.19 17.35
N PRO A 437 -7.89 10.63 16.51
CA PRO A 437 -6.99 11.72 16.87
C PRO A 437 -7.73 13.05 17.06
N ILE A 438 -7.20 13.87 17.98
CA ILE A 438 -7.72 15.21 18.30
C ILE A 438 -7.84 16.11 17.05
N ASP A 439 -6.92 15.98 16.09
CA ASP A 439 -6.95 16.76 14.85
C ASP A 439 -8.17 16.47 14.00
N LEU A 440 -8.55 15.20 13.91
CA LEU A 440 -9.76 14.80 13.21
C LEU A 440 -10.99 15.36 13.92
N TYR A 441 -11.02 15.27 15.26
CA TYR A 441 -12.09 15.86 16.06
C TYR A 441 -12.20 17.38 15.82
N ASN A 442 -11.08 18.09 15.74
CA ASN A 442 -11.06 19.53 15.45
C ASN A 442 -11.66 19.85 14.08
N VAL A 443 -11.37 19.04 13.06
CA VAL A 443 -11.99 19.18 11.72
C VAL A 443 -13.49 18.94 11.83
N TYR A 444 -13.93 17.84 12.45
CA TYR A 444 -15.35 17.53 12.65
C TYR A 444 -16.08 18.64 13.40
N ARG A 445 -15.53 19.12 14.51
CA ARG A 445 -16.12 20.20 15.31
C ARG A 445 -16.33 21.46 14.49
N ARG A 446 -15.37 21.83 13.63
CA ARG A 446 -15.50 23.01 12.76
C ARG A 446 -16.56 22.80 11.67
N VAL A 447 -16.57 21.63 11.05
CA VAL A 447 -17.57 21.25 10.04
C VAL A 447 -18.97 21.27 10.65
N LEU A 448 -19.17 20.62 11.80
CA LEU A 448 -20.45 20.55 12.49
C LEU A 448 -20.90 21.92 13.01
N SER A 449 -19.98 22.72 13.55
CA SER A 449 -20.27 24.10 13.95
C SER A 449 -20.77 24.93 12.77
N HIS A 450 -20.21 24.75 11.58
CA HIS A 450 -20.69 25.42 10.37
C HIS A 450 -22.06 24.86 9.92
N HIS A 451 -22.20 23.54 9.87
CA HIS A 451 -23.44 22.87 9.47
C HIS A 451 -24.65 23.27 10.33
N ASN A 452 -24.44 23.45 11.64
CA ASN A 452 -25.49 23.83 12.59
C ASN A 452 -25.76 25.34 12.64
N ARG A 453 -25.00 26.19 11.93
CA ARG A 453 -25.30 27.63 11.87
C ARG A 453 -26.55 27.87 11.04
N ARG A 454 -27.52 28.59 11.63
CA ARG A 454 -28.76 28.98 10.95
C ARG A 454 -28.50 29.69 9.62
N MET A 455 -27.54 30.62 9.58
CA MET A 455 -27.21 31.37 8.36
C MET A 455 -26.63 30.48 7.26
N SER A 456 -25.80 29.49 7.61
CA SER A 456 -25.23 28.55 6.65
C SER A 456 -26.30 27.63 6.06
N ARG A 457 -27.21 27.09 6.89
CA ARG A 457 -28.35 26.29 6.44
C ARG A 457 -29.31 27.10 5.57
N PHE A 458 -29.62 28.33 5.98
CA PHE A 458 -30.49 29.23 5.22
C PHE A 458 -29.90 29.54 3.85
N CYS A 459 -28.61 29.90 3.81
CA CYS A 459 -27.93 30.18 2.55
C CYS A 459 -27.82 28.93 1.68
N GLY A 460 -27.47 27.77 2.23
CA GLY A 460 -27.40 26.53 1.47
C GLY A 460 -28.75 26.17 0.83
N SER A 461 -29.85 26.33 1.57
CA SER A 461 -31.21 26.16 1.03
C SER A 461 -31.52 27.12 -0.13
N ILE A 462 -31.15 28.41 0.01
CA ILE A 462 -31.33 29.40 -1.06
C ILE A 462 -30.46 29.05 -2.28
N VAL A 463 -29.18 28.75 -2.07
CA VAL A 463 -28.22 28.45 -3.13
C VAL A 463 -28.66 27.23 -3.92
N LEU A 464 -29.09 26.16 -3.23
CA LEU A 464 -29.54 24.94 -3.91
C LEU A 464 -30.90 25.09 -4.60
N ARG A 465 -31.78 25.96 -4.13
CA ARG A 465 -33.14 26.12 -4.70
C ARG A 465 -33.17 27.09 -5.90
N TYR A 466 -32.42 28.18 -5.85
CA TYR A 466 -32.58 29.28 -6.81
C TYR A 466 -31.46 29.36 -7.86
N PHE A 467 -30.21 29.09 -7.48
CA PHE A 467 -29.05 29.29 -8.35
C PHE A 467 -28.76 28.19 -9.38
N PRO A 468 -29.34 26.96 -9.33
CA PRO A 468 -29.24 26.04 -10.46
C PRO A 468 -30.04 26.48 -11.69
N ASN A 469 -31.02 27.37 -11.51
CA ASN A 469 -31.84 27.88 -12.61
C ASN A 469 -31.18 29.14 -13.20
N PRO A 470 -30.73 29.11 -14.47
CA PRO A 470 -30.02 30.24 -15.08
C PRO A 470 -30.90 31.48 -15.18
N LEU A 471 -32.21 31.33 -15.40
CA LEU A 471 -33.15 32.45 -15.49
C LEU A 471 -33.34 33.14 -14.13
N VAL A 472 -33.43 32.35 -13.06
CA VAL A 472 -33.52 32.89 -11.68
C VAL A 472 -32.22 33.58 -11.30
N THR A 473 -31.07 33.01 -11.69
CA THR A 473 -29.77 33.64 -11.42
C THR A 473 -29.65 34.98 -12.15
N LEU A 474 -30.08 35.05 -13.42
CA LEU A 474 -30.08 36.28 -14.20
C LEU A 474 -31.04 37.33 -13.62
N SER A 475 -32.23 36.92 -13.18
CA SER A 475 -33.21 37.84 -12.60
C SER A 475 -32.74 38.41 -11.26
N VAL A 476 -32.10 37.61 -10.41
CA VAL A 476 -31.46 38.07 -9.17
C VAL A 476 -30.35 39.07 -9.47
N PHE A 477 -29.51 38.81 -10.48
CA PHE A 477 -28.45 39.74 -10.87
C PHE A 477 -29.00 41.08 -11.39
N ALA A 478 -30.03 41.04 -12.23
CA ALA A 478 -30.73 42.23 -12.70
C ALA A 478 -31.34 43.04 -11.55
N ALA A 479 -31.99 42.37 -10.60
CA ALA A 479 -32.56 43.01 -9.42
C ALA A 479 -31.49 43.68 -8.54
N ILE A 480 -30.34 43.04 -8.34
CA ILE A 480 -29.20 43.64 -7.59
C ILE A 480 -28.67 44.87 -8.32
N MET A 481 -28.50 44.82 -9.65
CA MET A 481 -28.03 45.97 -10.42
C MET A 481 -29.01 47.15 -10.35
N LEU A 482 -30.30 46.89 -10.50
CA LEU A 482 -31.35 47.91 -10.35
C LEU A 482 -31.35 48.50 -8.93
N PHE A 483 -31.17 47.67 -7.91
CA PHE A 483 -31.08 48.13 -6.53
C PHE A 483 -29.88 49.06 -6.30
N VAL A 484 -28.69 48.71 -6.79
CA VAL A 484 -27.49 49.54 -6.68
C VAL A 484 -27.66 50.86 -7.43
N LEU A 485 -28.21 50.83 -8.64
CA LEU A 485 -28.50 52.04 -9.42
C LEU A 485 -29.47 52.96 -8.68
N ASN A 486 -30.57 52.42 -8.14
CA ASN A 486 -31.53 53.19 -7.36
C ASN A 486 -30.92 53.76 -6.08
N PHE A 487 -30.05 53.01 -5.41
CA PHE A 487 -29.35 53.49 -4.22
C PHE A 487 -28.41 54.65 -4.54
N LEU A 488 -27.60 54.53 -5.61
CA LEU A 488 -26.74 55.62 -6.09
C LEU A 488 -27.56 56.85 -6.49
N GLN A 489 -28.65 56.66 -7.24
CA GLN A 489 -29.56 57.74 -7.61
C GLN A 489 -30.10 58.47 -6.37
N THR A 490 -30.49 57.72 -5.34
CA THR A 490 -30.97 58.28 -4.08
C THR A 490 -29.88 59.12 -3.40
N ILE A 491 -28.63 58.62 -3.35
CA ILE A 491 -27.49 59.37 -2.80
C ILE A 491 -27.26 60.68 -3.56
N TYR A 492 -27.22 60.63 -4.90
CA TYR A 492 -27.04 61.85 -5.71
C TYR A 492 -28.17 62.85 -5.50
N THR A 493 -29.41 62.36 -5.37
CA THR A 493 -30.57 63.22 -5.10
C THR A 493 -30.46 63.91 -3.74
N VAL A 494 -30.06 63.17 -2.70
CA VAL A 494 -29.86 63.71 -1.35
C VAL A 494 -28.69 64.69 -1.30
N LEU A 495 -27.55 64.36 -1.93
CA LEU A 495 -26.39 65.27 -1.98
C LEU A 495 -26.73 66.56 -2.74
N SER A 496 -27.47 66.46 -3.85
CA SER A 496 -27.95 67.62 -4.60
C SER A 496 -28.86 68.51 -3.75
N TYR A 497 -29.67 67.94 -2.86
CA TYR A 497 -30.54 68.68 -1.95
C TYR A 497 -29.76 69.43 -0.86
N TYR A 498 -28.65 68.88 -0.37
CA TYR A 498 -27.80 69.54 0.65
C TYR A 498 -26.77 70.53 0.08
N HIS A 499 -26.46 70.45 -1.22
CA HIS A 499 -25.59 71.40 -1.92
C HIS A 499 -26.34 72.54 -2.65
N SER A 500 -27.68 72.49 -2.65
CA SER A 500 -28.56 73.59 -3.05
C SER A 500 -28.96 74.40 -1.81
#